data_AF-A0A257HYK8-F1
#
_entry.id   AF-A0A257HYK8-F1
#
_cell.length_a   1.000
_cell.length_b   1.000
_cell.length_c   1.000
_cell.angle_alpha   90.00
_cell.angle_beta   90.00
_cell.angle_gamma   90.00
#
_symmetry.space_group_name_H-M   'P 1'
#
loop_
_entity.id
_entity.type
_entity.pdbx_description
1 polymer ?
#
loop_
_entity_poly.entity_id
_entity_poly.type
_entity_poly.pdbx_seq_one_letter_code
_entity_poly.pdbx_strand_id
1 'polypeptide(L)'
;MSWMERKEIKIAVLDLYDGHANQGMRCIEEIVREWAHQHDYTYSYQVFNVRQELTVPDTSFDVYISSGGPGSPLDTEGEAWDNLYMQWLGQMDQWNKDAANAVKKHVFFICHSFQLACRFYGVGVVCKRKSTSFGVFPIHRLHDGELESVLNGMRDPFYAVDSRDYQVITPNHKRLREMGAKILAIEKHRPHVPYERAIMSIRFSDQFIGTQFHPEADAIGMSMYLQREDKKAGVIENHGEAKWKSMVEQLQDPEKIMWTYQHILPNFLNLAVGELEEA
;
A
#
# COMPACT_ATOMS: atom_id res chain seq x y z
N MET A 1 7.16 -33.48 -21.80
CA MET A 1 6.58 -32.18 -22.21
C MET A 1 5.49 -31.82 -21.23
N SER A 2 5.40 -30.53 -20.86
CA SER A 2 4.39 -29.91 -19.98
C SER A 2 4.59 -30.32 -18.51
N TRP A 3 4.78 -29.41 -17.55
CA TRP A 3 4.10 -28.14 -17.27
C TRP A 3 5.07 -26.94 -17.19
N MET A 4 4.52 -25.73 -17.18
CA MET A 4 5.20 -24.42 -17.34
C MET A 4 5.56 -24.07 -18.79
N GLU A 5 4.56 -24.06 -19.67
CA GLU A 5 4.45 -22.85 -20.51
C GLU A 5 4.48 -21.68 -19.52
N ARG A 6 5.56 -20.89 -19.52
CA ARG A 6 5.71 -19.74 -18.63
C ARG A 6 4.57 -18.78 -18.95
N LYS A 7 3.46 -18.89 -18.22
CA LYS A 7 2.32 -18.02 -18.36
C LYS A 7 2.82 -16.62 -18.02
N GLU A 8 2.78 -15.72 -18.99
CA GLU A 8 3.05 -14.32 -18.77
C GLU A 8 2.14 -13.81 -17.64
N ILE A 9 2.75 -13.21 -16.61
CA ILE A 9 2.02 -12.66 -15.46
C ILE A 9 1.55 -11.26 -15.85
N LYS A 10 0.24 -11.01 -15.75
CA LYS A 10 -0.33 -9.72 -16.12
C LYS A 10 -0.55 -8.86 -14.90
N ILE A 11 0.16 -7.73 -14.82
CA ILE A 11 0.13 -6.81 -13.69
C ILE A 11 -0.50 -5.49 -14.11
N ALA A 12 -1.56 -5.11 -13.41
CA ALA A 12 -2.19 -3.80 -13.55
C ALA A 12 -1.82 -2.89 -12.39
N VAL A 13 -1.46 -1.64 -12.69
CA VAL A 13 -1.22 -0.61 -11.68
C VAL A 13 -2.22 0.52 -11.86
N LEU A 14 -2.99 0.80 -10.82
CA LEU A 14 -3.96 1.89 -10.78
C LEU A 14 -3.27 3.13 -10.24
N ASP A 15 -3.07 4.13 -11.10
CA ASP A 15 -2.45 5.41 -10.78
C ASP A 15 -3.48 6.41 -10.24
N LEU A 16 -3.34 6.77 -8.96
CA LEU A 16 -4.17 7.77 -8.26
C LEU A 16 -3.44 9.12 -8.06
N TYR A 17 -2.29 9.36 -8.72
CA TYR A 17 -1.51 10.59 -8.53
C TYR A 17 -2.05 11.83 -9.23
N ASP A 18 -3.08 11.71 -10.09
CA ASP A 18 -3.73 12.86 -10.75
C ASP A 18 -2.77 13.74 -11.56
N GLY A 19 -1.80 13.12 -12.26
CA GLY A 19 -0.77 13.82 -13.02
C GLY A 19 0.30 14.53 -12.18
N HIS A 20 0.24 14.43 -10.84
CA HIS A 20 1.30 14.96 -9.99
C HIS A 20 2.56 14.11 -10.09
N ALA A 21 3.70 14.80 -10.25
CA ALA A 21 5.01 14.16 -10.21
C ALA A 21 5.21 13.41 -8.89
N ASN A 22 5.58 12.13 -8.99
CA ASN A 22 5.70 11.23 -7.85
C ASN A 22 6.86 10.25 -8.05
N GLN A 23 7.31 9.65 -6.94
CA GLN A 23 8.31 8.58 -6.96
C GLN A 23 7.69 7.20 -6.77
N GLY A 24 6.46 7.13 -6.24
CA GLY A 24 5.80 5.85 -5.93
C GLY A 24 5.59 4.98 -7.16
N MET A 25 5.13 5.55 -8.27
CA MET A 25 4.91 4.78 -9.52
C MET A 25 6.21 4.21 -10.07
N ARG A 26 7.30 5.00 -10.06
CA ARG A 26 8.64 4.53 -10.45
C ARG A 26 9.09 3.37 -9.57
N CYS A 27 8.91 3.49 -8.26
CA CYS A 27 9.33 2.44 -7.33
C CYS A 27 8.52 1.16 -7.47
N ILE A 28 7.20 1.26 -7.69
CA ILE A 28 6.35 0.07 -7.95
C ILE A 28 6.83 -0.67 -9.20
N GLU A 29 7.09 0.06 -10.28
CA GLU A 29 7.61 -0.54 -11.52
C GLU A 29 8.98 -1.21 -11.31
N GLU A 30 9.87 -0.57 -10.54
CA GLU A 30 11.18 -1.10 -10.20
C GLU A 30 11.09 -2.38 -9.37
N ILE A 31 10.25 -2.40 -8.32
CA ILE A 31 10.00 -3.60 -7.50
C ILE A 31 9.49 -4.74 -8.38
N VAL A 32 8.50 -4.49 -9.24
CA VAL A 32 7.93 -5.52 -10.12
C VAL A 32 9.01 -6.06 -11.07
N ARG A 33 9.81 -5.18 -11.68
CA ARG A 33 10.88 -5.56 -12.60
C ARG A 33 11.95 -6.41 -11.90
N GLU A 34 12.41 -5.99 -10.73
CA GLU A 34 13.42 -6.70 -9.95
C GLU A 34 12.90 -8.06 -9.47
N TRP A 35 11.68 -8.09 -8.95
CA TRP A 35 11.02 -9.32 -8.53
C TRP A 35 10.90 -10.32 -9.69
N ALA A 36 10.38 -9.88 -10.84
CA ALA A 36 10.22 -10.75 -12.00
C ALA A 36 11.56 -11.27 -12.52
N HIS A 37 12.60 -10.42 -12.54
CA HIS A 37 13.96 -10.84 -12.91
C HIS A 37 14.55 -11.86 -11.94
N GLN A 38 14.34 -11.71 -10.64
CA GLN A 38 14.84 -12.64 -9.62
C GLN A 38 14.22 -14.05 -9.75
N HIS A 39 12.98 -14.14 -10.23
CA HIS A 39 12.23 -15.39 -10.36
C HIS A 39 12.17 -15.94 -11.80
N ASP A 40 12.87 -15.31 -12.76
CA ASP A 40 12.83 -15.66 -14.21
C ASP A 40 11.40 -15.66 -14.80
N TYR A 41 10.57 -14.71 -14.35
CA TYR A 41 9.21 -14.51 -14.83
C TYR A 41 9.12 -13.60 -16.07
N THR A 42 8.31 -14.02 -17.04
CA THR A 42 7.79 -13.12 -18.07
C THR A 42 6.56 -12.41 -17.52
N TYR A 43 6.47 -11.09 -17.71
CA TYR A 43 5.33 -10.30 -17.25
C TYR A 43 4.97 -9.19 -18.23
N SER A 44 3.70 -8.78 -18.18
CA SER A 44 3.23 -7.51 -18.75
C SER A 44 2.82 -6.57 -17.63
N TYR A 45 3.04 -5.28 -17.85
CA TYR A 45 2.78 -4.23 -16.89
C TYR A 45 2.01 -3.10 -17.57
N GLN A 46 0.83 -2.80 -17.06
CA GLN A 46 -0.02 -1.74 -17.60
C GLN A 46 -0.46 -0.78 -16.49
N VAL A 47 -0.27 0.51 -16.74
CA VAL A 47 -0.74 1.59 -15.86
C VAL A 47 -2.09 2.10 -16.34
N PHE A 48 -3.00 2.32 -15.39
CA PHE A 48 -4.32 2.88 -15.61
C PHE A 48 -4.43 4.21 -14.87
N ASN A 49 -4.52 5.32 -15.60
CA ASN A 49 -4.72 6.64 -15.03
C ASN A 49 -6.19 6.81 -14.64
N VAL A 50 -6.50 6.50 -13.38
CA VAL A 50 -7.87 6.46 -12.89
C VAL A 50 -8.48 7.84 -12.84
N ARG A 51 -7.71 8.85 -12.40
CA ARG A 51 -8.22 10.18 -12.11
C ARG A 51 -8.42 11.05 -13.34
N GLN A 52 -7.42 11.12 -14.22
CA GLN A 52 -7.47 12.03 -15.37
C GLN A 52 -8.12 11.38 -16.59
N GLU A 53 -7.90 10.08 -16.79
CA GLU A 53 -8.38 9.36 -17.98
C GLU A 53 -9.61 8.49 -17.70
N LEU A 54 -10.02 8.35 -16.43
CA LEU A 54 -11.15 7.50 -16.04
C LEU A 54 -10.99 6.06 -16.53
N THR A 55 -9.78 5.52 -16.41
CA THR A 55 -9.47 4.15 -16.81
C THR A 55 -9.22 3.26 -15.59
N VAL A 56 -9.76 2.03 -15.64
CA VAL A 56 -9.55 0.98 -14.64
C VAL A 56 -9.33 -0.36 -15.35
N PRO A 57 -8.52 -1.28 -14.78
CA PRO A 57 -8.30 -2.59 -15.37
C PRO A 57 -9.54 -3.49 -15.23
N ASP A 58 -9.70 -4.42 -16.16
CA ASP A 58 -10.69 -5.50 -16.07
C ASP A 58 -10.14 -6.72 -15.30
N THR A 59 -10.87 -7.85 -15.32
CA THR A 59 -10.48 -9.10 -14.66
C THR A 59 -9.50 -9.95 -15.47
N SER A 60 -8.92 -9.43 -16.56
CA SER A 60 -7.95 -10.17 -17.39
C SER A 60 -6.53 -10.19 -16.82
N PHE A 61 -6.24 -9.35 -15.81
CA PHE A 61 -4.96 -9.30 -15.10
C PHE A 61 -4.92 -10.31 -13.96
N ASP A 62 -3.71 -10.72 -13.57
CA ASP A 62 -3.49 -11.64 -12.45
C ASP A 62 -3.27 -10.86 -11.13
N VAL A 63 -2.54 -9.73 -11.19
CA VAL A 63 -2.17 -8.92 -10.02
C VAL A 63 -2.52 -7.44 -10.22
N TYR A 64 -2.96 -6.80 -9.14
CA TYR A 64 -3.34 -5.39 -9.12
C TYR A 64 -2.63 -4.66 -7.98
N ILE A 65 -2.00 -3.52 -8.30
CA ILE A 65 -1.41 -2.62 -7.30
C ILE A 65 -2.07 -1.26 -7.45
N SER A 66 -2.71 -0.77 -6.39
CA SER A 66 -3.31 0.56 -6.37
C SER A 66 -2.41 1.51 -5.58
N SER A 67 -1.97 2.57 -6.24
CA SER A 67 -0.96 3.48 -5.68
C SER A 67 -1.54 4.40 -4.60
N GLY A 68 -0.65 5.18 -3.97
CA GLY A 68 -1.05 6.36 -3.23
C GLY A 68 -1.51 7.48 -4.17
N GLY A 69 -1.83 8.64 -3.59
CA GLY A 69 -2.31 9.77 -4.37
C GLY A 69 -2.46 11.01 -3.48
N PRO A 70 -2.48 12.21 -4.08
CA PRO A 70 -2.69 13.43 -3.34
C PRO A 70 -4.18 13.64 -3.02
N GLY A 71 -4.44 14.55 -2.08
CA GLY A 71 -5.78 15.03 -1.78
C GLY A 71 -6.53 14.21 -0.74
N SER A 72 -7.80 14.57 -0.55
CA SER A 72 -8.69 14.00 0.45
C SER A 72 -9.34 12.72 -0.08
N PRO A 73 -9.28 11.58 0.64
CA PRO A 73 -10.09 10.40 0.32
C PRO A 73 -11.56 10.56 0.74
N LEU A 74 -11.95 11.72 1.29
CA LEU A 74 -13.32 12.02 1.71
C LEU A 74 -14.02 12.97 0.75
N ASP A 75 -13.31 14.03 0.33
CA ASP A 75 -13.91 15.10 -0.48
C ASP A 75 -14.20 14.66 -1.92
N THR A 76 -13.67 13.50 -2.32
CA THR A 76 -13.78 12.92 -3.66
C THR A 76 -15.02 12.04 -3.82
N GLU A 77 -15.77 11.81 -2.73
CA GLU A 77 -16.99 10.99 -2.77
C GLU A 77 -18.01 11.60 -3.74
N GLY A 78 -18.45 10.78 -4.71
CA GLY A 78 -19.37 11.20 -5.77
C GLY A 78 -18.68 11.75 -7.02
N GLU A 79 -17.37 11.97 -7.03
CA GLU A 79 -16.63 12.29 -8.25
C GLU A 79 -16.60 11.11 -9.23
N ALA A 80 -16.49 11.39 -10.53
CA ALA A 80 -16.59 10.37 -11.57
C ALA A 80 -15.53 9.26 -11.43
N TRP A 81 -14.27 9.64 -11.19
CA TRP A 81 -13.18 8.67 -11.02
C TRP A 81 -13.32 7.87 -9.72
N ASP A 82 -13.82 8.50 -8.66
CA ASP A 82 -14.02 7.86 -7.35
C ASP A 82 -15.09 6.79 -7.46
N ASN A 83 -16.25 7.14 -8.03
CA ASN A 83 -17.33 6.19 -8.31
C ASN A 83 -16.87 5.03 -9.21
N LEU A 84 -16.09 5.33 -10.26
CA LEU A 84 -15.50 4.32 -11.13
C LEU A 84 -14.58 3.37 -10.36
N TYR A 85 -13.72 3.91 -9.49
CA TYR A 85 -12.81 3.12 -8.67
C TYR A 85 -13.57 2.24 -7.66
N MET A 86 -14.59 2.78 -6.97
CA MET A 86 -15.43 2.00 -6.04
C MET A 86 -16.20 0.89 -6.77
N GLN A 87 -16.68 1.16 -7.98
CA GLN A 87 -17.31 0.14 -8.83
C GLN A 87 -16.32 -0.96 -9.21
N TRP A 88 -15.12 -0.59 -9.65
CA TRP A 88 -14.05 -1.53 -9.96
C TRP A 88 -13.68 -2.41 -8.75
N LEU A 89 -13.49 -1.80 -7.57
CA LEU A 89 -13.19 -2.54 -6.34
C LEU A 89 -14.30 -3.54 -5.99
N GLY A 90 -15.56 -3.12 -6.11
CA GLY A 90 -16.71 -3.99 -5.93
C GLY A 90 -16.75 -5.16 -6.94
N GLN A 91 -16.39 -4.91 -8.20
CA GLN A 91 -16.31 -5.96 -9.23
C GLN A 91 -15.21 -6.98 -8.93
N MET A 92 -14.02 -6.55 -8.49
CA MET A 92 -12.94 -7.46 -8.11
C MET A 92 -13.33 -8.32 -6.89
N ASP A 93 -13.97 -7.73 -5.89
CA ASP A 93 -14.46 -8.46 -4.71
C ASP A 93 -15.54 -9.48 -5.07
N GLN A 94 -16.49 -9.10 -5.92
CA GLN A 94 -17.52 -10.00 -6.44
C GLN A 94 -16.93 -11.16 -7.25
N TRP A 95 -15.96 -10.86 -8.13
CA TRP A 95 -15.24 -11.88 -8.89
C TRP A 95 -14.61 -12.92 -7.97
N ASN A 96 -13.96 -12.47 -6.90
CA ASN A 96 -13.29 -13.36 -5.95
C ASN A 96 -14.27 -14.21 -5.13
N LYS A 97 -15.44 -13.67 -4.80
CA LYS A 97 -16.50 -14.39 -4.06
C LYS A 97 -17.23 -15.43 -4.90
N ASP A 98 -17.24 -15.28 -6.22
CA ASP A 98 -17.83 -16.28 -7.10
C ASP A 98 -16.95 -17.54 -7.15
N ALA A 99 -17.53 -18.66 -6.73
CA ALA A 99 -16.87 -19.96 -6.73
C ALA A 99 -16.59 -20.48 -8.15
N ALA A 100 -17.29 -19.99 -9.17
CA ALA A 100 -17.03 -20.33 -10.58
C ALA A 100 -15.71 -19.74 -11.09
N ASN A 101 -15.22 -18.67 -10.47
CA ASN A 101 -13.97 -18.03 -10.84
C ASN A 101 -12.80 -18.72 -10.11
N ALA A 102 -12.18 -19.69 -10.77
CA ALA A 102 -11.02 -20.40 -10.25
C ALA A 102 -9.79 -19.49 -10.05
N VAL A 103 -9.56 -18.56 -10.98
CA VAL A 103 -8.45 -17.58 -10.88
C VAL A 103 -8.92 -16.36 -10.09
N LYS A 104 -8.40 -16.23 -8.88
CA LYS A 104 -8.66 -15.08 -7.99
C LYS A 104 -7.81 -13.87 -8.37
N LYS A 105 -8.24 -12.69 -7.96
CA LYS A 105 -7.66 -11.38 -8.32
C LYS A 105 -7.09 -10.74 -7.07
N HIS A 106 -5.79 -10.59 -7.01
CA HIS A 106 -5.09 -10.08 -5.84
C HIS A 106 -4.85 -8.58 -5.95
N VAL A 107 -5.22 -7.82 -4.91
CA VAL A 107 -5.12 -6.36 -4.91
C VAL A 107 -4.34 -5.87 -3.71
N PHE A 108 -3.32 -5.05 -3.95
CA PHE A 108 -2.58 -4.33 -2.92
C PHE A 108 -2.94 -2.85 -2.94
N PHE A 109 -3.35 -2.29 -1.79
CA PHE A 109 -3.68 -0.87 -1.65
C PHE A 109 -2.61 -0.10 -0.86
N ILE A 110 -2.12 1.01 -1.40
CA ILE A 110 -1.07 1.84 -0.83
C ILE A 110 -1.61 3.23 -0.44
N CYS A 111 -1.41 3.63 0.81
CA CYS A 111 -1.69 4.97 1.35
C CYS A 111 -3.10 5.50 1.03
N HIS A 112 -3.25 6.29 -0.05
CA HIS A 112 -4.54 6.87 -0.46
C HIS A 112 -5.53 5.78 -0.89
N SER A 113 -5.14 4.83 -1.73
CA SER A 113 -6.03 3.72 -2.10
C SER A 113 -6.40 2.83 -0.91
N PHE A 114 -5.52 2.69 0.08
CA PHE A 114 -5.85 2.01 1.33
C PHE A 114 -6.94 2.75 2.11
N GLN A 115 -6.88 4.08 2.15
CA GLN A 115 -7.92 4.91 2.78
C GLN A 115 -9.25 4.78 2.03
N LEU A 116 -9.22 4.78 0.70
CA LEU A 116 -10.39 4.55 -0.16
C LEU A 116 -11.01 3.17 0.08
N ALA A 117 -10.20 2.11 0.15
CA ALA A 117 -10.67 0.75 0.48
C ALA A 117 -11.26 0.70 1.89
N CYS A 118 -10.64 1.36 2.87
CA CYS A 118 -11.18 1.44 4.23
C CYS A 118 -12.55 2.13 4.28
N ARG A 119 -12.72 3.22 3.51
CA ARG A 119 -13.99 3.93 3.34
C ARG A 119 -15.03 3.01 2.69
N PHE A 120 -14.69 2.37 1.58
CA PHE A 120 -15.57 1.45 0.84
C PHE A 120 -16.10 0.32 1.73
N TYR A 121 -15.22 -0.34 2.49
CA TYR A 121 -15.61 -1.46 3.33
C TYR A 121 -16.20 -1.05 4.69
N GLY A 122 -16.07 0.22 5.10
CA GLY A 122 -16.53 0.72 6.39
C GLY A 122 -15.80 0.09 7.60
N VAL A 123 -14.52 -0.26 7.43
CA VAL A 123 -13.73 -0.99 8.44
C VAL A 123 -13.07 -0.08 9.47
N GLY A 124 -13.12 1.23 9.28
CA GLY A 124 -12.62 2.24 10.22
C GLY A 124 -13.06 3.64 9.82
N VAL A 125 -12.73 4.62 10.65
CA VAL A 125 -12.99 6.03 10.40
C VAL A 125 -11.82 6.63 9.65
N VAL A 126 -12.05 7.06 8.41
CA VAL A 126 -11.11 7.87 7.64
C VAL A 126 -11.25 9.33 8.09
N CYS A 127 -10.17 9.96 8.54
CA CYS A 127 -10.22 11.35 8.99
C CYS A 127 -8.92 12.11 8.68
N LYS A 128 -9.01 13.45 8.68
CA LYS A 128 -7.82 14.31 8.57
C LYS A 128 -6.99 14.23 9.85
N ARG A 129 -5.66 14.21 9.71
CA ARG A 129 -4.71 14.32 10.82
C ARG A 129 -4.67 15.76 11.32
N LYS A 130 -4.36 15.93 12.61
CA LYS A 130 -4.07 17.25 13.20
C LYS A 130 -2.80 17.87 12.60
N SER A 131 -1.83 17.02 12.26
CA SER A 131 -0.57 17.39 11.60
C SER A 131 -0.20 16.33 10.59
N THR A 132 0.33 16.76 9.44
CA THR A 132 0.88 15.89 8.41
C THR A 132 1.86 14.89 9.02
N SER A 133 1.73 13.61 8.68
CA SER A 133 2.75 12.60 8.96
C SER A 133 3.73 12.64 7.81
N PHE A 134 5.01 12.89 8.08
CA PHE A 134 6.04 12.83 7.05
C PHE A 134 7.39 12.36 7.63
N GLY A 135 7.89 11.24 7.09
CA GLY A 135 9.21 10.70 7.42
C GLY A 135 9.22 9.19 7.59
N VAL A 136 10.26 8.70 8.25
CA VAL A 136 10.45 7.28 8.53
C VAL A 136 9.99 7.00 9.95
N PHE A 137 9.04 6.08 10.10
CA PHE A 137 8.43 5.78 11.39
C PHE A 137 8.43 4.29 11.68
N PRO A 138 8.55 3.91 12.97
CA PRO A 138 8.31 2.54 13.37
C PRO A 138 6.84 2.20 13.16
N ILE A 139 6.59 0.96 12.73
CA ILE A 139 5.27 0.38 12.55
C ILE A 139 5.26 -0.93 13.34
N HIS A 140 4.21 -1.12 14.12
CA HIS A 140 4.09 -2.24 15.03
C HIS A 140 3.14 -3.29 14.48
N ARG A 141 3.60 -4.54 14.45
CA ARG A 141 2.73 -5.66 14.04
C ARG A 141 1.78 -6.03 15.17
N LEU A 142 0.60 -6.50 14.78
CA LEU A 142 -0.34 -7.17 15.67
C LEU A 142 -0.23 -8.68 15.48
N HIS A 143 -0.89 -9.45 16.35
CA HIS A 143 -0.87 -10.91 16.31
C HIS A 143 -1.20 -11.49 14.92
N ASP A 144 -2.27 -11.01 14.28
CA ASP A 144 -2.61 -11.44 12.90
C ASP A 144 -1.55 -11.03 11.87
N GLY A 145 -0.78 -9.96 12.12
CA GLY A 145 0.34 -9.54 11.29
C GLY A 145 1.62 -10.36 11.48
N GLU A 146 1.75 -11.12 12.57
CA GLU A 146 2.85 -12.09 12.76
C GLU A 146 2.64 -13.34 11.90
N LEU A 147 1.39 -13.67 11.59
CA LEU A 147 0.99 -14.83 10.77
C LEU A 147 0.79 -14.47 9.29
N GLU A 148 0.99 -13.21 8.93
CA GLU A 148 0.71 -12.69 7.60
C GLU A 148 1.92 -12.87 6.67
N SER A 149 1.75 -13.68 5.63
CA SER A 149 2.80 -13.97 4.63
C SER A 149 3.37 -12.72 3.97
N VAL A 150 2.55 -11.68 3.72
CA VAL A 150 3.03 -10.40 3.16
C VAL A 150 3.96 -9.65 4.12
N LEU A 151 3.80 -9.85 5.43
CA LEU A 151 4.65 -9.29 6.47
C LEU A 151 5.71 -10.29 6.98
N ASN A 152 5.91 -11.40 6.28
CA ASN A 152 6.94 -12.37 6.63
C ASN A 152 8.34 -11.74 6.55
N GLY A 153 9.21 -12.09 7.49
CA GLY A 153 10.55 -11.51 7.61
C GLY A 153 10.62 -10.10 8.19
N MET A 154 9.48 -9.43 8.45
CA MET A 154 9.46 -8.11 9.06
C MET A 154 9.78 -8.19 10.57
N ARG A 155 10.50 -7.20 11.11
CA ARG A 155 10.74 -7.05 12.55
C ARG A 155 9.55 -6.37 13.23
N ASP A 156 9.51 -6.38 14.56
CA ASP A 156 8.59 -5.54 15.34
C ASP A 156 9.35 -4.63 16.33
N PRO A 157 9.31 -3.30 16.17
CA PRO A 157 8.76 -2.59 15.00
C PRO A 157 9.64 -2.80 13.75
N PHE A 158 9.01 -2.67 12.57
CA PHE A 158 9.72 -2.39 11.32
C PHE A 158 9.57 -0.91 10.95
N TYR A 159 10.30 -0.42 9.95
CA TYR A 159 10.30 1.00 9.59
C TYR A 159 9.88 1.21 8.15
N ALA A 160 8.95 2.14 7.93
CA ALA A 160 8.52 2.51 6.59
C ALA A 160 8.34 4.02 6.46
N VAL A 161 8.24 4.48 5.23
CA VAL A 161 7.90 5.86 4.92
C VAL A 161 6.41 6.08 5.18
N ASP A 162 6.11 7.09 5.99
CA ASP A 162 4.77 7.61 6.20
C ASP A 162 4.70 9.05 5.69
N SER A 163 3.78 9.33 4.76
CA SER A 163 3.62 10.63 4.10
C SER A 163 2.14 10.90 3.81
N ARG A 164 1.40 11.40 4.80
CA ARG A 164 -0.08 11.53 4.70
C ARG A 164 -0.67 12.64 5.56
N ASP A 165 -1.74 13.23 5.05
CA ASP A 165 -2.62 14.16 5.78
C ASP A 165 -3.88 13.49 6.33
N TYR A 166 -4.18 12.27 5.87
CA TYR A 166 -5.35 11.49 6.27
C TYR A 166 -4.93 10.18 6.93
N GLN A 167 -5.81 9.63 7.76
CA GLN A 167 -5.55 8.42 8.52
C GLN A 167 -6.82 7.59 8.68
N VAL A 168 -6.62 6.31 8.98
CA VAL A 168 -7.71 5.40 9.34
C VAL A 168 -7.55 5.07 10.83
N ILE A 169 -8.54 5.44 11.63
CA ILE A 169 -8.61 5.18 13.07
C ILE A 169 -9.93 4.48 13.40
N THR A 170 -10.23 4.27 14.68
CA THR A 170 -11.52 3.72 15.15
C THR A 170 -11.95 2.46 14.39
N PRO A 171 -11.22 1.33 14.50
CA PRO A 171 -11.58 0.11 13.79
C PRO A 171 -13.01 -0.33 14.10
N ASN A 172 -13.80 -0.57 13.05
CA ASN A 172 -15.12 -1.18 13.17
C ASN A 172 -14.96 -2.69 13.34
N HIS A 173 -14.68 -3.13 14.57
CA HIS A 173 -14.43 -4.54 14.86
C HIS A 173 -15.59 -5.47 14.52
N LYS A 174 -16.84 -4.97 14.53
CA LYS A 174 -17.99 -5.76 14.09
C LYS A 174 -17.89 -6.05 12.59
N ARG A 175 -17.68 -5.01 11.79
CA ARG A 175 -17.54 -5.12 10.33
C ARG A 175 -16.34 -5.96 9.92
N LEU A 176 -15.19 -5.76 10.57
CA LEU A 176 -13.98 -6.57 10.33
C LEU A 176 -14.25 -8.06 10.52
N ARG A 177 -14.93 -8.45 11.62
CA ARG A 177 -15.31 -9.85 11.86
C ARG A 177 -16.29 -10.40 10.84
N GLU A 178 -17.28 -9.61 10.42
CA GLU A 178 -18.24 -10.02 9.38
C GLU A 178 -17.56 -10.30 8.04
N MET A 179 -16.47 -9.59 7.74
CA MET A 179 -15.68 -9.78 6.53
C MET A 179 -14.62 -10.88 6.65
N GLY A 180 -14.29 -11.31 7.87
CA GLY A 180 -13.07 -12.08 8.12
C GLY A 180 -11.78 -11.27 7.97
N ALA A 181 -11.88 -9.94 7.94
CA ALA A 181 -10.75 -9.03 7.78
C ALA A 181 -9.92 -8.89 9.06
N LYS A 182 -8.61 -8.70 8.90
CA LYS A 182 -7.64 -8.66 9.99
C LYS A 182 -6.84 -7.37 9.98
N ILE A 183 -6.66 -6.77 11.15
CA ILE A 183 -5.73 -5.63 11.32
C ILE A 183 -4.34 -6.21 11.55
N LEU A 184 -3.41 -5.86 10.67
CA LEU A 184 -2.08 -6.47 10.66
C LEU A 184 -1.03 -5.61 11.40
N ALA A 185 -1.18 -4.29 11.33
CA ALA A 185 -0.22 -3.37 11.93
C ALA A 185 -0.84 -2.03 12.36
N ILE A 186 -0.17 -1.33 13.28
CA ILE A 186 -0.56 -0.03 13.85
C ILE A 186 0.65 0.91 13.98
N GLU A 187 0.42 2.23 14.04
CA GLU A 187 1.48 3.25 14.01
C GLU A 187 2.40 3.16 15.23
N LYS A 188 1.85 3.22 16.45
CA LYS A 188 2.63 3.08 17.69
C LYS A 188 1.73 2.75 18.87
N HIS A 189 2.19 1.87 19.76
CA HIS A 189 1.53 1.67 21.05
C HIS A 189 1.81 2.88 21.97
N ARG A 190 0.82 3.77 22.16
CA ARG A 190 0.93 4.93 23.06
C ARG A 190 -0.22 4.92 24.08
N PRO A 191 -0.13 4.12 25.15
CA PRO A 191 -1.23 3.96 26.10
C PRO A 191 -1.52 5.24 26.90
N HIS A 192 -0.56 6.18 26.96
CA HIS A 192 -0.66 7.43 27.72
C HIS A 192 -1.19 8.63 26.92
N VAL A 193 -1.49 8.47 25.63
CA VAL A 193 -1.97 9.56 24.77
C VAL A 193 -3.42 9.28 24.36
N PRO A 194 -4.36 10.23 24.55
CA PRO A 194 -5.79 10.01 24.30
C PRO A 194 -6.17 10.07 22.81
N TYR A 195 -5.24 9.75 21.90
CA TYR A 195 -5.48 9.68 20.47
C TYR A 195 -5.54 8.22 20.05
N GLU A 196 -6.57 7.88 19.29
CA GLU A 196 -6.66 6.57 18.69
C GLU A 196 -5.53 6.33 17.68
N ARG A 197 -5.13 5.07 17.57
CA ARG A 197 -3.95 4.66 16.81
C ARG A 197 -4.36 4.48 15.35
N ALA A 198 -3.56 5.03 14.45
CA ALA A 198 -3.74 4.78 13.04
C ALA A 198 -3.53 3.29 12.73
N ILE A 199 -4.48 2.73 11.99
CA ILE A 199 -4.38 1.40 11.40
C ILE A 199 -3.39 1.51 10.24
N MET A 200 -2.31 0.74 10.32
CA MET A 200 -1.23 0.82 9.33
C MET A 200 -1.34 -0.25 8.25
N SER A 201 -2.02 -1.37 8.51
CA SER A 201 -2.27 -2.38 7.50
C SER A 201 -3.49 -3.25 7.84
N ILE A 202 -4.23 -3.65 6.81
CA ILE A 202 -5.41 -4.54 6.90
C ILE A 202 -5.32 -5.58 5.78
N ARG A 203 -5.58 -6.84 6.12
CA ARG A 203 -5.97 -7.92 5.20
C ARG A 203 -7.50 -7.90 5.12
N PHE A 204 -8.05 -7.40 4.01
CA PHE A 204 -9.50 -7.21 3.83
C PHE A 204 -10.21 -8.52 3.46
N SER A 205 -9.52 -9.39 2.72
CA SER A 205 -9.90 -10.75 2.35
C SER A 205 -8.62 -11.52 2.00
N ASP A 206 -8.70 -12.81 1.70
CA ASP A 206 -7.53 -13.62 1.28
C ASP A 206 -6.75 -12.97 0.13
N GLN A 207 -7.45 -12.31 -0.79
CA GLN A 207 -6.85 -11.68 -1.97
C GLN A 207 -6.49 -10.20 -1.79
N PHE A 208 -7.12 -9.50 -0.84
CA PHE A 208 -7.02 -8.04 -0.72
C PHE A 208 -6.28 -7.62 0.54
N ILE A 209 -5.23 -6.83 0.38
CA ILE A 209 -4.42 -6.31 1.48
C ILE A 209 -4.02 -4.86 1.19
N GLY A 210 -3.77 -4.07 2.22
CA GLY A 210 -3.20 -2.76 2.01
C GLY A 210 -2.47 -2.19 3.21
N THR A 211 -1.78 -1.08 2.97
CA THR A 211 -0.95 -0.37 3.93
C THR A 211 -1.24 1.12 3.89
N GLN A 212 -1.31 1.75 5.05
CA GLN A 212 -1.41 3.21 5.17
C GLN A 212 -0.08 3.91 4.88
N PHE A 213 1.03 3.19 5.04
CA PHE A 213 2.38 3.63 4.73
C PHE A 213 2.77 3.26 3.30
N HIS A 214 3.96 3.70 2.88
CA HIS A 214 4.52 3.51 1.55
C HIS A 214 5.59 2.41 1.56
N PRO A 215 5.21 1.12 1.39
CA PRO A 215 6.18 0.03 1.29
C PRO A 215 7.02 0.12 0.02
N GLU A 216 6.56 0.86 -1.00
CA GLU A 216 7.27 1.08 -2.25
C GLU A 216 8.37 2.12 -2.15
N ALA A 217 8.41 2.95 -1.10
CA ALA A 217 9.37 4.04 -1.04
C ALA A 217 10.82 3.50 -0.94
N ASP A 218 11.70 3.98 -1.81
CA ASP A 218 13.11 3.65 -1.80
C ASP A 218 13.95 4.74 -1.11
N ALA A 219 15.16 4.40 -0.67
CA ALA A 219 16.05 5.36 -0.04
C ALA A 219 16.49 6.48 -1.01
N ILE A 220 16.71 6.16 -2.28
CA ILE A 220 17.23 7.09 -3.29
C ILE A 220 16.16 8.14 -3.63
N GLY A 221 14.96 7.70 -4.02
CA GLY A 221 13.85 8.59 -4.33
C GLY A 221 13.45 9.46 -3.13
N MET A 222 13.44 8.89 -1.92
CA MET A 222 13.20 9.67 -0.69
C MET A 222 14.29 10.71 -0.43
N SER A 223 15.56 10.38 -0.69
CA SER A 223 16.67 11.33 -0.54
C SER A 223 16.51 12.50 -1.51
N MET A 224 16.23 12.21 -2.79
CA MET A 224 15.98 13.25 -3.78
C MET A 224 14.79 14.14 -3.39
N TYR A 225 13.70 13.55 -2.91
CA TYR A 225 12.52 14.28 -2.47
C TYR A 225 12.80 15.19 -1.27
N LEU A 226 13.52 14.69 -0.26
CA LEU A 226 13.88 15.43 0.95
C LEU A 226 14.89 16.56 0.73
N GLN A 227 15.67 16.47 -0.35
CA GLN A 227 16.64 17.49 -0.73
C GLN A 227 16.03 18.63 -1.55
N ARG A 228 14.79 18.49 -2.05
CA ARG A 228 14.09 19.62 -2.70
C ARG A 228 13.90 20.77 -1.72
N GLU A 229 14.10 21.99 -2.18
CA GLU A 229 14.04 23.19 -1.34
C GLU A 229 12.69 23.35 -0.64
N ASP A 230 11.58 23.14 -1.37
CA ASP A 230 10.21 23.22 -0.83
C ASP A 230 9.97 22.19 0.28
N LYS A 231 10.46 20.96 0.09
CA LYS A 231 10.27 19.87 1.06
C LYS A 231 11.17 20.03 2.27
N LYS A 232 12.44 20.37 2.07
CA LYS A 232 13.35 20.68 3.17
C LYS A 232 12.82 21.84 4.01
N ALA A 233 12.42 22.95 3.38
CA ALA A 233 11.85 24.10 4.07
C ALA A 233 10.60 23.70 4.88
N GLY A 234 9.66 22.96 4.26
CA GLY A 234 8.46 22.50 4.95
C GLY A 234 8.74 21.60 6.15
N VAL A 235 9.73 20.70 6.08
CA VAL A 235 10.12 19.87 7.24
C VAL A 235 10.77 20.72 8.33
N ILE A 236 11.67 21.64 7.97
CA ILE A 236 12.36 22.50 8.94
C ILE A 236 11.36 23.41 9.64
N GLU A 237 10.43 24.00 8.91
CA GLU A 237 9.39 24.89 9.46
C GLU A 237 8.47 24.16 10.43
N ASN A 238 8.01 22.95 10.07
CA ASN A 238 7.04 22.21 10.87
C ASN A 238 7.65 21.35 11.99
N HIS A 239 8.88 20.89 11.83
CA HIS A 239 9.49 19.87 12.69
C HIS A 239 10.94 20.14 13.10
N GLY A 240 11.56 21.19 12.56
CA GLY A 240 12.93 21.59 12.86
C GLY A 240 14.00 20.87 12.04
N GLU A 241 15.18 21.50 11.95
CA GLU A 241 16.32 20.99 11.17
C GLU A 241 16.86 19.64 11.68
N ALA A 242 16.82 19.42 12.99
CA ALA A 242 17.24 18.15 13.57
C ALA A 242 16.39 16.97 13.07
N LYS A 243 15.07 17.16 12.89
CA LYS A 243 14.18 16.12 12.35
C LYS A 243 14.51 15.83 10.89
N TRP A 244 14.75 16.87 10.08
CA TRP A 244 15.17 16.70 8.68
C TRP A 244 16.48 15.92 8.56
N LYS A 245 17.51 16.30 9.34
CA LYS A 245 18.80 15.58 9.37
C LYS A 245 18.62 14.10 9.74
N SER A 246 17.85 13.82 10.79
CA SER A 246 17.55 12.45 11.20
C SER A 246 16.81 11.67 10.12
N MET A 247 15.91 12.30 9.37
CA MET A 247 15.22 11.64 8.25
C MET A 247 16.21 11.25 7.15
N VAL A 248 17.13 12.14 6.78
CA VAL A 248 18.16 11.86 5.76
C VAL A 248 19.10 10.74 6.22
N GLU A 249 19.55 10.75 7.47
CA GLU A 249 20.41 9.70 8.05
C GLU A 249 19.71 8.33 8.02
N GLN A 250 18.41 8.28 8.35
CA GLN A 250 17.65 7.03 8.38
C GLN A 250 17.44 6.41 7.01
N LEU A 251 17.56 7.15 5.91
CA LEU A 251 17.48 6.59 4.55
C LEU A 251 18.65 5.65 4.25
N GLN A 252 19.81 5.88 4.87
CA GLN A 252 21.02 5.09 4.61
C GLN A 252 21.05 3.78 5.39
N ASP A 253 20.10 3.57 6.30
CA ASP A 253 20.02 2.37 7.12
C ASP A 253 19.32 1.24 6.34
N PRO A 254 20.05 0.18 5.94
CA PRO A 254 19.48 -0.90 5.16
C PRO A 254 18.42 -1.70 5.93
N GLU A 255 18.45 -1.68 7.27
CA GLU A 255 17.49 -2.40 8.11
C GLU A 255 16.16 -1.65 8.30
N LYS A 256 16.01 -0.46 7.68
CA LYS A 256 14.79 0.35 7.78
C LYS A 256 13.96 0.30 6.50
N ILE A 257 14.03 1.36 5.70
CA ILE A 257 13.15 1.54 4.54
C ILE A 257 13.45 0.47 3.48
N MET A 258 14.74 0.20 3.24
CA MET A 258 15.15 -0.79 2.24
C MET A 258 14.71 -2.21 2.62
N TRP A 259 14.68 -2.54 3.91
CA TRP A 259 14.13 -3.82 4.36
C TRP A 259 12.64 -3.94 4.00
N THR A 260 11.84 -2.91 4.29
CA THR A 260 10.42 -2.87 3.93
C THR A 260 10.20 -2.94 2.41
N TYR A 261 10.99 -2.17 1.65
CA TYR A 261 10.98 -2.14 0.19
C TYR A 261 11.21 -3.53 -0.43
N GLN A 262 12.18 -4.28 0.11
CA GLN A 262 12.58 -5.60 -0.40
C GLN A 262 11.64 -6.74 0.02
N HIS A 263 10.72 -6.53 0.97
CA HIS A 263 9.90 -7.61 1.52
C HIS A 263 8.41 -7.45 1.20
N ILE A 264 7.79 -6.30 1.50
CA ILE A 264 6.31 -6.26 1.55
C ILE A 264 5.66 -6.46 0.18
N LEU A 265 5.98 -5.62 -0.80
CA LEU A 265 5.42 -5.77 -2.15
C LEU A 265 5.92 -7.05 -2.85
N PRO A 266 7.22 -7.43 -2.77
CA PRO A 266 7.69 -8.72 -3.28
C PRO A 266 6.94 -9.93 -2.68
N ASN A 267 6.74 -9.98 -1.35
CA ASN A 267 5.99 -11.07 -0.72
C ASN A 267 4.53 -11.11 -1.20
N PHE A 268 3.92 -9.94 -1.43
CA PHE A 268 2.59 -9.88 -2.03
C PHE A 268 2.57 -10.44 -3.45
N LEU A 269 3.59 -10.14 -4.27
CA LEU A 269 3.71 -10.67 -5.61
C LEU A 269 3.85 -12.20 -5.60
N ASN A 270 4.72 -12.74 -4.73
CA ASN A 270 4.85 -14.19 -4.53
C ASN A 270 3.51 -14.84 -4.15
N LEU A 271 2.76 -14.20 -3.24
CA LEU A 271 1.44 -14.68 -2.82
C LEU A 271 0.46 -14.68 -4.00
N ALA A 272 0.44 -13.60 -4.78
CA ALA A 272 -0.51 -13.42 -5.86
C ALA A 272 -0.33 -14.41 -7.02
N VAL A 273 0.89 -14.93 -7.21
CA VAL A 273 1.20 -15.93 -8.25
C VAL A 273 1.28 -17.37 -7.73
N GLY A 274 1.00 -17.58 -6.44
CA GLY A 274 0.92 -18.92 -5.84
C GLY A 274 2.27 -19.52 -5.40
N GLU A 275 3.34 -18.73 -5.31
CA GLU A 275 4.64 -19.23 -4.84
C GLU A 275 4.68 -19.52 -3.34
N LEU A 276 3.76 -18.93 -2.55
CA LEU A 276 3.72 -19.10 -1.10
C LEU A 276 2.82 -20.25 -0.63
N GLU A 277 2.34 -21.11 -1.53
CA GLU A 277 1.58 -22.32 -1.17
C GLU A 277 2.48 -23.51 -0.78
N GLU A 278 3.81 -23.39 -0.89
CA GLU A 278 4.77 -24.42 -0.45
C GLU A 278 5.68 -23.89 0.68
N ALA A 279 5.19 -23.92 1.93
CA ALA A 279 6.02 -23.90 3.13
C ALA A 279 5.41 -24.75 4.25
#